data_AF-S5TA86-F1
#
_entry.id   AF-S5TA86-F1
#
_cell.length_a   1.000
_cell.length_b   1.000
_cell.length_c   1.000
_cell.angle_alpha   90.00
_cell.angle_beta   90.00
_cell.angle_gamma   90.00
#
_symmetry.space_group_name_H-M   'P 1'
#
loop_
_entity.id
_entity.type
_entity.pdbx_description
1 polymer ?
#
loop_
_entity_poly.entity_id
_entity_poly.type
_entity_poly.pdbx_seq_one_letter_code
_entity_poly.pdbx_strand_id
1 'polypeptide(L)' 'MSKDRDFEGVVCPHCQSDNNEVLSLFGGSSSEVLFKCSDCDTCFNWLKWRGALPTSALDYAKENSDAQGPTS' A
#
# COMPACT_ATOMS: atom_id res chain seq x y z
N MET A 1 21.21 -12.39 -4.19
CA MET A 1 20.12 -11.40 -4.23
C MET A 1 19.66 -11.18 -2.80
N SER A 2 19.77 -9.96 -2.27
CA SER A 2 19.27 -9.65 -0.93
C SER A 2 17.76 -9.86 -0.93
N LYS A 3 17.27 -10.74 -0.06
CA LYS A 3 15.83 -10.80 0.25
C LYS A 3 15.57 -9.67 1.23
N ASP A 4 15.40 -8.46 0.72
CA ASP A 4 14.98 -7.34 1.55
C ASP A 4 13.54 -7.60 1.99
N ARG A 5 13.41 -8.08 3.24
CA ARG A 5 12.13 -8.50 3.86
C ARG A 5 11.18 -7.33 4.12
N ASP A 6 11.64 -6.11 3.88
CA ASP A 6 10.93 -4.87 4.20
C ASP A 6 9.65 -4.66 3.38
N PHE A 7 9.51 -5.38 2.25
CA PHE A 7 8.36 -5.27 1.34
C PHE A 7 7.56 -6.57 1.22
N GLU A 8 7.80 -7.55 2.09
CA GLU A 8 7.06 -8.81 2.12
C GLU A 8 5.58 -8.54 2.40
N GLY A 9 4.68 -9.01 1.51
CA GLY A 9 3.23 -8.85 1.65
C GLY A 9 2.62 -7.60 1.01
N VAL A 10 3.40 -6.80 0.28
CA VAL A 10 2.84 -5.68 -0.51
C VAL A 10 2.06 -6.22 -1.70
N VAL A 11 0.77 -5.88 -1.78
CA VAL A 11 -0.11 -6.22 -2.91
C VAL A 11 -0.55 -4.99 -3.67
N CYS A 12 -0.77 -5.15 -4.98
CA CYS A 12 -1.29 -4.10 -5.83
C CYS A 12 -2.73 -3.76 -5.40
N PRO A 13 -3.04 -2.48 -5.08
CA PRO A 13 -4.38 -2.11 -4.66
C PRO A 13 -5.41 -2.24 -5.80
N HIS A 14 -4.96 -2.27 -7.05
CA HIS A 14 -5.84 -2.34 -8.22
C HIS A 14 -6.27 -3.77 -8.58
N CYS A 15 -5.31 -4.71 -8.64
CA CYS A 15 -5.56 -6.09 -9.09
C CYS A 15 -5.28 -7.16 -8.04
N GLN A 16 -4.85 -6.79 -6.83
CA GLN A 16 -4.50 -7.69 -5.72
C GLN A 16 -3.31 -8.62 -5.97
N SER A 17 -2.57 -8.42 -7.07
CA SER A 17 -1.32 -9.16 -7.34
C SER A 17 -0.19 -8.76 -6.39
N ASP A 18 0.64 -9.73 -6.01
CA ASP A 18 1.91 -9.54 -5.30
C ASP A 18 3.11 -9.36 -6.26
N ASN A 19 2.88 -9.44 -7.58
CA ASN A 19 3.89 -9.28 -8.62
C ASN A 19 4.22 -7.80 -8.85
N ASN A 20 4.98 -7.24 -7.90
CA ASN A 20 5.32 -5.83 -7.84
C ASN A 20 6.83 -5.60 -7.92
N GLU A 21 7.24 -4.61 -8.72
CA GLU A 21 8.61 -4.12 -8.82
C GLU A 21 8.76 -2.79 -8.07
N VAL A 22 9.85 -2.63 -7.33
CA VAL A 22 10.22 -1.34 -6.72
C VAL A 22 10.81 -0.43 -7.79
N LEU A 23 10.11 0.65 -8.14
CA LEU A 23 10.64 1.68 -9.03
C LEU A 23 11.53 2.69 -8.30
N SER A 24 11.17 3.04 -7.06
CA SER A 24 11.97 3.94 -6.23
C SER A 24 11.78 3.65 -4.75
N LEU A 25 12.89 3.58 -4.02
CA LEU A 25 12.90 3.48 -2.56
C LEU A 25 12.47 4.78 -1.86
N PHE A 26 12.40 5.88 -2.60
CA PHE A 26 11.95 7.18 -2.11
C PHE A 26 10.98 7.75 -3.16
N GLY A 27 9.68 7.67 -2.88
CA GLY A 27 8.62 8.21 -3.74
C GLY A 27 8.63 9.76 -3.76
N GLY A 28 7.54 10.38 -3.31
CA GLY A 28 7.47 11.83 -3.09
C GLY A 28 8.09 12.27 -1.76
N SER A 29 8.24 11.34 -0.80
CA SER A 29 8.88 11.54 0.50
C SER A 29 9.79 10.36 0.89
N SER A 30 10.62 10.55 1.92
CA SER A 30 11.50 9.48 2.45
C SER A 30 10.73 8.29 3.06
N SER A 31 9.47 8.54 3.42
CA SER A 31 8.53 7.57 3.98
C SER A 31 7.73 6.80 2.93
N GLU A 32 7.96 7.04 1.64
CA GLU A 32 7.23 6.39 0.54
C GLU A 32 8.16 5.52 -0.31
N VAL A 33 7.62 4.41 -0.79
CA VAL A 33 8.20 3.56 -1.84
C VAL A 33 7.25 3.59 -3.02
N LEU A 34 7.78 3.79 -4.22
CA LEU A 34 7.00 3.70 -5.45
C LEU A 34 7.14 2.29 -6.03
N PHE A 35 6.00 1.63 -6.23
CA PHE A 35 5.91 0.32 -6.87
C PHE A 35 5.25 0.42 -8.24
N LYS A 36 5.58 -0.54 -9.10
CA LYS A 36 4.84 -0.85 -10.33
C LYS A 36 4.36 -2.29 -10.27
N CYS A 37 3.06 -2.51 -10.49
CA CYS A 37 2.52 -3.85 -10.65
C CYS A 37 2.83 -4.37 -12.06
N SER A 38 3.44 -5.55 -12.16
CA SER A 38 3.76 -6.17 -13.46
C SER A 38 2.56 -6.80 -14.15
N ASP A 39 1.48 -7.09 -13.42
CA ASP A 39 0.29 -7.75 -13.98
C ASP A 39 -0.70 -6.76 -14.60
N CYS A 40 -0.88 -5.58 -13.99
CA CYS A 40 -1.83 -4.56 -14.45
C CYS A 40 -1.18 -3.21 -14.82
N ASP A 41 0.16 -3.17 -14.85
CA ASP A 41 1.00 -2.02 -15.22
C ASP A 41 0.80 -0.75 -14.36
N THR A 42 0.04 -0.85 -13.27
CA THR A 42 -0.34 0.30 -12.42
C THR A 42 0.77 0.65 -11.45
N CYS A 43 1.09 1.94 -11.35
CA CYS A 43 2.03 2.47 -10.36
C CYS A 43 1.29 2.90 -9.08
N PHE A 44 1.85 2.64 -7.91
CA PHE A 44 1.27 3.05 -6.62
C PHE A 44 2.36 3.33 -5.57
N ASN A 45 2.04 4.25 -4.65
CA ASN A 45 2.90 4.54 -3.50
C ASN A 45 2.54 3.62 -2.33
N TRP A 46 3.56 3.16 -1.61
CA TRP A 46 3.44 2.39 -0.38
C TRP A 46 4.17 3.13 0.74
N LEU A 47 3.49 3.38 1.86
CA LEU A 47 4.09 4.07 2.99
C LEU A 47 4.88 3.09 3.87
N LYS A 48 6.13 3.43 4.18
CA LYS A 48 6.98 2.71 5.13
C LYS A 48 6.50 3.00 6.54
N TRP A 49 5.75 2.07 7.11
CA TRP A 49 5.39 2.11 8.52
C TRP A 49 6.42 1.32 9.34
N ARG A 50 7.20 2.00 10.20
CA ARG A 50 7.98 1.27 11.22
C ARG A 50 7.01 0.75 12.29
N GLY A 51 6.79 -0.57 12.32
CA GLY A 51 6.16 -1.24 13.47
C GLY A 51 4.78 -1.86 13.25
N ALA A 52 4.41 -2.21 12.01
CA ALA A 52 3.08 -2.65 11.58
C ALA A 52 2.07 -1.49 11.49
N LEU A 53 1.14 -1.59 10.52
CA LEU A 53 -0.09 -0.81 10.59
C LEU A 53 -0.74 -1.17 11.93
N PRO A 54 -1.04 -0.20 12.82
CA PRO A 54 -1.82 -0.53 13.99
C PRO A 54 -3.13 -1.14 13.49
N THR A 55 -3.61 -2.21 14.12
CA THR A 55 -4.92 -2.81 13.84
C THR A 55 -6.02 -1.75 13.80
N SER A 56 -5.83 -0.65 14.53
CA SER A 56 -6.69 0.53 14.49
C SER A 56 -6.77 1.25 13.15
N ALA A 57 -5.87 1.05 12.18
CA ALA A 57 -5.99 1.62 10.84
C ALA A 57 -6.96 0.79 9.97
N LEU A 58 -7.02 -0.53 10.19
CA LEU A 58 -8.09 -1.37 9.67
C LEU A 58 -9.41 -1.05 10.38
N ASP A 59 -9.36 -0.80 11.70
CA ASP A 59 -10.55 -0.38 12.45
C ASP A 59 -11.00 1.04 12.05
N TYR A 60 -10.08 1.97 11.76
CA TYR A 60 -10.38 3.34 11.29
C TYR A 60 -11.04 3.32 9.91
N ALA A 61 -10.55 2.47 9.00
CA ALA A 61 -11.19 2.29 7.70
C ALA A 61 -12.59 1.68 7.85
N LYS A 62 -12.80 0.80 8.84
CA LYS A 62 -14.10 0.19 9.14
C LYS A 62 -15.08 1.20 9.74
N GLU A 63 -14.63 1.98 10.72
CA GLU A 63 -15.45 2.98 11.43
C GLU A 63 -15.85 4.16 10.54
N ASN A 64 -15.06 4.46 9.49
CA ASN A 64 -15.38 5.50 8.50
C ASN A 64 -16.07 4.97 7.23
N SER A 65 -16.31 3.65 7.11
CA SER A 65 -17.05 3.05 5.98
C SER A 65 -18.58 3.06 6.17
N ASP A 66 -19.07 3.32 7.39
CA ASP A 66 -20.50 3.46 7.70
C ASP A 66 -21.03 4.91 7.53
N ALA A 67 -20.18 5.86 7.10
CA ALA A 67 -20.51 7.29 7.04
C ALA A 67 -21.02 7.80 5.66
N GLN A 68 -21.48 6.92 4.77
CA GLN A 68 -22.16 7.32 3.53
C GLN A 68 -23.60 6.78 3.47
N GLY A 69 -24.46 7.41 4.27
CA GLY A 69 -25.91 7.48 4.04
C GLY A 69 -26.27 8.66 3.11
N PRO A 70 -27.42 8.63 2.43
CA PRO A 70 -27.63 9.31 1.16
C PRO A 70 -27.69 10.84 1.30
N THR A 71 -27.03 11.52 0.38
CA THR A 71 -27.15 12.95 0.13
C THR A 71 -28.60 13.29 -0.24
N SER A 72 -29.26 14.14 0.55
CA SER A 72 -30.49 14.84 0.15
C SER A 72 -30.15 16.19 -0.48
#